data_AF-A0AAV5VCX3-F1
#
_entry.id   AF-A0AAV5VCX3-F1
#
_cell.length_a   1.000
_cell.length_b   1.000
_cell.length_c   1.000
_cell.angle_alpha   90.00
_cell.angle_beta   90.00
_cell.angle_gamma   90.00
#
_symmetry.space_group_name_H-M   'P 1'
#
loop_
_entity.id
_entity.type
_entity.pdbx_description
1 polymer ?
#
loop_
_entity_poly.entity_id
_entity_poly.type
_entity_poly.pdbx_seq_one_letter_code
_entity_poly.pdbx_strand_id
1 'polypeptide(L)'
;MSDVIRTLTLVFTIIRVICWVVLLVVATVYIRILSRRKVFHPNLHLLLLVMPFSYLLYIVASAANLTLDTFNVVLPKGLDAALHALADCALFGSSFNLFCFTFERLIATWKVDKYEHISSKIPYIALLLISAQWMVASAMTTLLYLEIIPLWPMLTIIGVQWAISIALFIALPEISRRAYQKEIKNRATDYKNRYQSVENVRTALVLNRLVLFLAASLVFQLTLYTLSWFVIPKDINPPVNQFFHVLNAVTPSIGCLLVLFNHPSLRRRLPHIMKSRVYAEEISDAKKETTTSSSCNRPSVQVRSLSGQELVVPTENHRDAYFDSYRQQWN
;
A
#
# COMPACT_ATOMS: atom_id res chain seq x y z
N MET A 1 -21.42 3.68 -34.26
CA MET A 1 -21.31 4.07 -32.84
C MET A 1 -22.02 5.39 -32.67
N SER A 2 -22.95 5.52 -31.70
CA SER A 2 -23.67 6.78 -31.45
C SER A 2 -22.69 7.90 -31.05
N ASP A 3 -22.93 9.13 -31.51
CA ASP A 3 -22.11 10.31 -31.17
C ASP A 3 -21.99 10.52 -29.65
N VAL A 4 -23.02 10.12 -28.90
CA VAL A 4 -23.03 10.15 -27.43
C VAL A 4 -21.94 9.24 -26.86
N ILE A 5 -21.84 8.01 -27.36
CA ILE A 5 -20.86 7.02 -26.89
C ILE A 5 -19.43 7.50 -27.21
N ARG A 6 -19.23 8.07 -28.40
CA ARG A 6 -17.94 8.66 -28.80
C ARG A 6 -17.54 9.80 -27.88
N THR A 7 -18.47 10.70 -27.59
CA THR A 7 -18.24 11.83 -26.69
C THR A 7 -17.90 11.37 -25.27
N LEU A 8 -18.66 10.41 -24.72
CA LEU A 8 -18.38 9.84 -23.39
C LEU A 8 -17.01 9.15 -23.34
N THR A 9 -16.66 8.39 -24.37
CA THR A 9 -15.35 7.72 -24.46
C THR A 9 -14.22 8.74 -24.46
N LEU A 10 -14.36 9.82 -25.23
CA LEU A 10 -13.37 10.90 -25.28
C LEU A 10 -13.22 11.57 -23.90
N VAL A 11 -14.34 11.92 -23.26
CA VAL A 11 -14.35 12.54 -21.92
C VAL A 11 -13.64 11.64 -20.90
N PHE A 12 -13.97 10.35 -20.84
CA PHE A 12 -13.31 9.43 -19.91
C PHE A 12 -11.84 9.19 -20.26
N THR A 13 -11.45 9.26 -21.52
CA THR A 13 -10.03 9.16 -21.93
C THR A 13 -9.24 10.37 -21.42
N ILE A 14 -9.80 11.59 -21.51
CA ILE A 14 -9.17 12.79 -20.95
C ILE A 14 -9.04 12.67 -19.42
N ILE A 15 -10.12 12.26 -18.74
CA ILE A 15 -10.10 12.04 -17.28
C ILE A 15 -9.06 10.98 -16.89
N ARG A 16 -8.96 9.89 -17.64
CA ARG A 16 -7.97 8.82 -17.44
C ARG A 16 -6.55 9.38 -17.46
N VAL A 17 -6.20 10.18 -18.46
CA VAL A 17 -4.85 10.79 -18.57
C VAL A 17 -4.58 11.74 -17.40
N ILE A 18 -5.57 12.57 -17.01
CA ILE A 18 -5.44 13.45 -15.84
C ILE A 18 -5.19 12.62 -14.57
N CYS A 19 -5.96 11.55 -14.36
CA CYS A 19 -5.80 10.66 -13.21
C CYS A 19 -4.44 9.95 -13.20
N TRP A 20 -3.86 9.63 -14.36
CA TRP A 20 -2.51 9.09 -14.44
C TRP A 20 -1.44 10.07 -13.96
N VAL A 21 -1.54 11.32 -14.40
CA VAL A 21 -0.64 12.39 -13.95
C VAL A 21 -0.78 12.59 -12.43
N VAL A 22 -2.01 12.62 -11.93
CA VAL A 22 -2.28 12.71 -10.48
C VAL A 22 -1.65 11.54 -9.74
N LEU A 23 -1.82 10.29 -10.22
CA LEU A 23 -1.20 9.13 -9.57
C LEU A 23 0.31 9.24 -9.57
N LEU A 24 0.96 9.63 -10.67
CA LEU A 24 2.41 9.79 -10.73
C LEU A 24 2.91 10.79 -9.68
N VAL A 25 2.24 11.95 -9.56
CA VAL A 25 2.58 12.97 -8.55
C VAL A 25 2.37 12.44 -7.14
N VAL A 26 1.19 11.87 -6.85
CA VAL A 26 0.85 11.35 -5.52
C VAL A 26 1.77 10.20 -5.13
N ALA A 27 2.03 9.24 -6.01
CA ALA A 27 2.91 8.11 -5.77
C ALA A 27 4.36 8.57 -5.55
N THR A 28 4.86 9.54 -6.31
CA THR A 28 6.21 10.08 -6.13
C THR A 28 6.36 10.76 -4.77
N VAL A 29 5.40 11.61 -4.39
CA VAL A 29 5.37 12.26 -3.07
C VAL A 29 5.27 11.22 -1.96
N TYR A 30 4.39 10.22 -2.12
CA TYR A 30 4.19 9.12 -1.19
C TYR A 30 5.47 8.30 -0.97
N ILE A 31 6.08 7.79 -2.03
CA ILE A 31 7.31 6.98 -1.98
C ILE A 31 8.44 7.81 -1.36
N ARG A 32 8.57 9.10 -1.71
CA ARG A 32 9.59 9.98 -1.13
C ARG A 32 9.39 10.21 0.37
N ILE A 33 8.15 10.42 0.82
CA ILE A 33 7.84 10.57 2.25
C ILE A 33 8.13 9.27 2.99
N LEU A 34 7.64 8.16 2.46
CA LEU A 34 7.74 6.86 3.10
C LEU A 34 9.20 6.43 3.19
N SER A 35 9.97 6.46 2.10
CA SER A 35 11.38 6.06 2.07
C SER A 35 12.27 6.84 3.05
N ARG A 36 11.92 8.09 3.35
CA ARG A 36 12.66 8.93 4.31
C ARG A 36 12.29 8.64 5.77
N ARG A 37 11.20 7.93 6.04
CA ARG A 37 10.67 7.72 7.39
C ARG A 37 10.32 6.25 7.62
N LYS A 38 11.20 5.57 8.37
CA LYS A 38 10.95 4.24 8.91
C LYS A 38 9.97 4.32 10.09
N VAL A 39 8.69 4.51 9.80
CA VAL A 39 7.62 4.58 10.84
C VAL A 39 6.92 3.24 11.03
N PHE A 40 6.95 2.40 10.01
CA PHE A 40 6.36 1.08 10.03
C PHE A 40 7.47 0.03 10.19
N HIS A 41 7.08 -1.14 10.68
CA HIS A 41 7.94 -2.32 10.66
C HIS A 41 8.45 -2.58 9.23
N PRO A 42 9.72 -3.00 9.02
CA PRO A 42 10.33 -3.15 7.70
C PRO A 42 9.48 -3.91 6.67
N ASN A 43 8.80 -4.99 7.07
CA ASN A 43 7.92 -5.76 6.18
C ASN A 43 6.76 -4.90 5.66
N LEU A 44 5.95 -4.33 6.56
CA LEU A 44 4.83 -3.49 6.18
C LEU A 44 5.29 -2.26 5.40
N HIS A 45 6.43 -1.68 5.78
CA HIS A 45 7.03 -0.56 5.07
C HIS A 45 7.31 -0.90 3.61
N LEU A 46 7.90 -2.06 3.34
CA LEU A 46 8.19 -2.52 1.99
C LEU A 46 6.91 -2.79 1.19
N LEU A 47 5.91 -3.46 1.80
CA LEU A 47 4.62 -3.71 1.15
C LEU A 47 3.91 -2.40 0.76
N LEU A 48 3.92 -1.42 1.66
CA LEU A 48 3.37 -0.09 1.39
C LEU A 48 4.09 0.63 0.25
N LEU A 49 5.42 0.51 0.17
CA LEU A 49 6.23 1.11 -0.89
C LEU A 49 5.97 0.44 -2.26
N VAL A 50 5.79 -0.88 -2.29
CA VAL A 50 5.54 -1.65 -3.51
C VAL A 50 4.09 -1.53 -3.99
N MET A 51 3.12 -1.29 -3.11
CA MET A 51 1.71 -1.14 -3.47
C MET A 51 1.45 -0.22 -4.68
N PRO A 52 1.92 1.04 -4.73
CA PRO A 52 1.71 1.92 -5.89
C PRO A 52 2.47 1.46 -7.13
N PHE A 53 3.55 0.69 -6.99
CA PHE A 53 4.40 0.26 -8.11
C PHE A 53 3.63 -0.65 -9.10
N SER A 54 2.80 -1.57 -8.61
CA SER A 54 1.97 -2.41 -9.48
C SER A 54 1.05 -1.57 -10.37
N TYR A 55 0.47 -0.49 -9.83
CA TYR A 55 -0.38 0.41 -10.59
C TYR A 55 0.41 1.32 -11.53
N LEU A 56 1.62 1.74 -11.15
CA LEU A 56 2.51 2.47 -12.04
C LEU A 56 2.90 1.63 -13.26
N LEU A 57 3.22 0.35 -13.06
CA LEU A 57 3.53 -0.58 -14.16
C LEU A 57 2.32 -0.74 -15.11
N TYR A 58 1.12 -0.87 -14.55
CA TYR A 58 -0.12 -0.89 -15.32
C TYR A 58 -0.31 0.39 -16.15
N ILE A 59 -0.15 1.57 -15.53
CA ILE A 59 -0.30 2.85 -16.24
C ILE A 59 0.72 2.99 -17.36
N VAL A 60 1.98 2.62 -17.13
CA VAL A 60 3.03 2.72 -18.16
C VAL A 60 2.68 1.86 -19.38
N ALA A 61 2.30 0.59 -19.17
CA ALA A 61 1.89 -0.28 -20.26
C ALA A 61 0.61 0.23 -20.95
N SER A 62 -0.36 0.69 -20.15
CA SER A 62 -1.64 1.20 -20.64
C SER A 62 -1.51 2.53 -21.40
N ALA A 63 -0.56 3.39 -21.01
CA ALA A 63 -0.24 4.64 -21.68
C ALA A 63 0.49 4.38 -23.00
N ALA A 64 1.39 3.40 -23.03
CA ALA A 64 2.04 2.96 -24.26
C ALA A 64 0.98 2.48 -25.28
N ASN A 65 0.08 1.58 -24.88
CA ASN A 65 -1.03 1.12 -25.74
C ASN A 65 -1.87 2.29 -26.26
N LEU A 66 -2.34 3.17 -25.38
CA LEU A 66 -3.14 4.33 -25.79
C LEU A 66 -2.41 5.23 -26.79
N THR A 67 -1.11 5.44 -26.59
CA THR A 67 -0.28 6.27 -27.47
C THR A 67 -0.14 5.62 -28.85
N LEU A 68 0.18 4.33 -28.88
CA LEU A 68 0.33 3.57 -30.13
C LEU A 68 -0.98 3.56 -30.93
N ASP A 69 -2.11 3.31 -30.26
CA ASP A 69 -3.44 3.35 -30.86
C ASP A 69 -3.76 4.75 -31.43
N THR A 70 -3.44 5.80 -30.68
CA THR A 70 -3.71 7.19 -31.09
C THR A 70 -2.91 7.59 -32.34
N PHE A 71 -1.67 7.12 -32.46
CA PHE A 71 -0.81 7.38 -33.61
C PHE A 71 -0.93 6.32 -34.72
N ASN A 72 -1.85 5.36 -34.60
CA ASN A 72 -2.03 4.23 -35.53
C ASN A 72 -0.73 3.45 -35.80
N VAL A 73 0.12 3.31 -34.79
CA VAL A 73 1.39 2.56 -34.89
C VAL A 73 1.10 1.08 -34.69
N VAL A 74 1.25 0.29 -35.75
CA VAL A 74 1.04 -1.16 -35.70
C VAL A 74 2.30 -1.86 -35.21
N LEU A 75 2.24 -2.47 -34.02
CA LEU A 75 3.33 -3.28 -33.48
C LEU A 75 3.32 -4.71 -34.06
N PRO A 76 4.47 -5.40 -34.08
CA PRO A 76 4.51 -6.84 -34.29
C PRO A 76 3.61 -7.57 -33.28
N LYS A 77 2.84 -8.57 -33.73
CA LYS A 77 1.86 -9.31 -32.90
C LYS A 77 2.39 -9.76 -31.54
N GLY A 78 3.64 -10.23 -31.49
CA GLY A 78 4.26 -10.68 -30.24
C GLY A 78 4.53 -9.55 -29.25
N LEU A 79 4.91 -8.36 -29.74
CA LEU A 79 5.18 -7.20 -28.89
C LEU A 79 3.89 -6.55 -28.39
N ASP A 80 2.87 -6.51 -29.25
CA ASP A 80 1.52 -6.05 -28.88
C ASP A 80 0.92 -6.93 -27.77
N ALA A 81 0.94 -8.25 -27.97
CA ALA A 81 0.49 -9.22 -26.95
C ALA A 81 1.30 -9.10 -25.66
N ALA A 82 2.62 -8.91 -25.72
CA ALA A 82 3.46 -8.74 -24.54
C ALA A 82 3.13 -7.47 -23.76
N LEU A 83 2.79 -6.36 -24.45
CA LEU A 83 2.43 -5.10 -23.82
C LEU A 83 1.08 -5.18 -23.10
N HIS A 84 0.10 -5.83 -23.73
CA HIS A 84 -1.18 -6.14 -23.08
C HIS A 84 -1.00 -7.11 -21.90
N ALA A 85 -0.20 -8.16 -22.05
CA ALA A 85 0.10 -9.11 -20.98
C ALA A 85 0.79 -8.42 -19.79
N LEU A 86 1.69 -7.45 -20.05
CA LEU A 86 2.33 -6.68 -18.99
C LEU A 86 1.32 -5.84 -18.20
N ALA A 87 0.38 -5.18 -18.88
CA ALA A 87 -0.69 -4.41 -18.24
C ALA A 87 -1.57 -5.33 -17.38
N ASP A 88 -1.98 -6.48 -17.92
CA ASP A 88 -2.82 -7.45 -17.21
C ASP A 88 -2.07 -8.06 -16.01
N CYS A 89 -0.80 -8.44 -16.18
CA CYS A 89 0.04 -8.93 -15.09
C CYS A 89 0.18 -7.89 -13.95
N ALA A 90 0.30 -6.61 -14.29
CA ALA A 90 0.38 -5.53 -13.31
C ALA A 90 -0.96 -5.35 -12.57
N LEU A 91 -2.08 -5.42 -13.29
CA LEU A 91 -3.42 -5.33 -12.73
C LEU A 91 -3.72 -6.51 -11.80
N PHE A 92 -3.43 -7.74 -12.23
CA PHE A 92 -3.58 -8.94 -11.40
C PHE A 92 -2.61 -8.94 -10.23
N GLY A 93 -1.36 -8.51 -10.45
CA GLY A 93 -0.42 -8.28 -9.36
C GLY A 93 -1.02 -7.34 -8.31
N SER A 94 -1.67 -6.25 -8.74
CA SER A 94 -2.26 -5.28 -7.80
C SER A 94 -3.43 -5.83 -6.96
N SER A 95 -4.20 -6.81 -7.45
CA SER A 95 -5.32 -7.40 -6.70
C SER A 95 -4.86 -8.20 -5.48
N PHE A 96 -3.66 -8.78 -5.55
CA PHE A 96 -3.03 -9.50 -4.43
C PHE A 96 -2.47 -8.58 -3.33
N ASN A 97 -2.40 -7.26 -3.53
CA ASN A 97 -1.91 -6.33 -2.49
C ASN A 97 -2.69 -6.48 -1.17
N LEU A 98 -4.01 -6.62 -1.26
CA LEU A 98 -4.88 -6.83 -0.09
C LEU A 98 -4.52 -8.11 0.67
N PHE A 99 -4.24 -9.21 -0.04
CA PHE A 99 -3.82 -10.46 0.56
C PHE A 99 -2.46 -10.31 1.25
N CYS A 100 -1.50 -9.66 0.60
CA CYS A 100 -0.18 -9.42 1.18
C CYS A 100 -0.26 -8.62 2.48
N PHE A 101 -1.09 -7.57 2.54
CA PHE A 101 -1.29 -6.80 3.78
C PHE A 101 -1.96 -7.62 4.89
N THR A 102 -3.03 -8.34 4.59
CA THR A 102 -3.76 -9.11 5.60
C THR A 102 -2.94 -10.30 6.12
N PHE A 103 -2.23 -10.98 5.23
CA PHE A 103 -1.37 -12.12 5.59
C PHE A 103 -0.12 -11.67 6.38
N GLU A 104 0.50 -10.56 6.00
CA GLU A 104 1.62 -10.00 6.77
C GLU A 104 1.19 -9.62 8.19
N ARG A 105 0.00 -9.02 8.36
CA ARG A 105 -0.57 -8.75 9.69
C ARG A 105 -0.87 -10.02 10.48
N LEU A 106 -1.35 -11.06 9.82
CA LEU A 106 -1.61 -12.36 10.46
C LEU A 106 -0.31 -12.95 11.01
N ILE A 107 0.77 -12.96 10.21
CA ILE A 107 2.07 -13.46 10.66
C ILE A 107 2.60 -12.62 11.83
N ALA A 108 2.54 -11.30 11.72
CA ALA A 108 2.98 -10.38 12.77
C ALA A 108 2.23 -10.60 14.09
N THR A 109 0.93 -10.93 14.02
CA THR A 109 0.10 -11.18 15.20
C THR A 109 0.31 -12.58 15.79
N TRP A 110 0.54 -13.59 14.93
CA TRP A 110 0.67 -14.97 15.39
C TRP A 110 2.05 -15.30 15.98
N LYS A 111 3.11 -14.69 15.44
CA LYS A 111 4.50 -15.00 15.81
C LYS A 111 5.29 -13.74 16.20
N VAL A 112 4.76 -12.93 17.11
CA VAL A 112 5.33 -11.62 17.53
C VAL A 112 6.85 -11.70 17.78
N ASP A 113 7.31 -12.62 18.64
CA ASP A 113 8.73 -12.70 19.03
C ASP A 113 9.67 -13.09 17.87
N LYS A 114 9.27 -14.09 17.08
CA LYS A 114 10.07 -14.56 15.93
C LYS A 114 10.05 -13.55 14.78
N TYR A 115 8.92 -12.87 14.62
CA TYR A 115 8.70 -11.90 13.54
C TYR A 115 9.65 -10.71 13.68
N GLU A 116 9.83 -10.16 14.88
CA GLU A 116 10.76 -9.05 15.13
C GLU A 116 12.21 -9.49 14.86
N HIS A 117 12.62 -10.65 15.38
CA HIS A 117 14.01 -11.08 15.23
C HIS A 117 14.39 -11.35 13.78
N ILE A 118 13.55 -12.12 13.06
CA ILE A 118 13.81 -12.51 11.66
C ILE A 118 13.79 -11.30 10.74
N SER A 119 12.91 -10.32 10.97
CA SER A 119 12.65 -9.23 10.03
C SER A 119 13.17 -7.86 10.47
N SER A 120 13.98 -7.80 11.53
CA SER A 120 14.54 -6.55 12.09
C SER A 120 15.43 -5.81 11.08
N LYS A 121 16.32 -6.53 10.40
CA LYS A 121 17.27 -5.96 9.41
C LYS A 121 16.76 -6.03 7.98
N ILE A 122 16.26 -7.19 7.58
CA ILE A 122 15.82 -7.47 6.20
C ILE A 122 14.36 -7.91 6.23
N PRO A 123 13.47 -7.30 5.42
CA PRO A 123 12.05 -7.62 5.40
C PRO A 123 11.73 -8.90 4.62
N TYR A 124 12.25 -10.05 5.07
CA TYR A 124 12.13 -11.34 4.38
C TYR A 124 10.69 -11.76 4.11
N ILE A 125 9.78 -11.50 5.06
CA ILE A 125 8.37 -11.87 4.90
C ILE A 125 7.73 -11.05 3.78
N ALA A 126 7.97 -9.74 3.74
CA ALA A 126 7.45 -8.92 2.65
C ALA A 126 8.07 -9.29 1.30
N LEU A 127 9.37 -9.56 1.24
CA LEU A 127 10.04 -10.01 0.01
C LEU A 127 9.43 -11.33 -0.50
N LEU A 128 9.19 -12.30 0.39
CA LEU A 128 8.54 -13.56 0.03
C LEU A 128 7.12 -13.32 -0.50
N LEU A 129 6.33 -12.48 0.17
CA LEU A 129 4.95 -12.17 -0.25
C LEU A 129 4.90 -11.46 -1.59
N ILE A 130 5.77 -10.46 -1.81
CA ILE A 130 5.89 -9.74 -3.08
C ILE A 130 6.30 -10.71 -4.20
N SER A 131 7.29 -11.57 -3.94
CA SER A 131 7.78 -12.54 -4.93
C SER A 131 6.68 -13.54 -5.30
N ALA A 132 5.96 -14.07 -4.31
CA ALA A 132 4.83 -14.97 -4.53
C ALA A 132 3.69 -14.29 -5.30
N GLN A 133 3.36 -13.04 -4.94
CA GLN A 133 2.36 -12.22 -5.63
C GLN A 133 2.68 -12.06 -7.12
N TRP A 134 3.89 -11.65 -7.46
CA TRP A 134 4.28 -11.45 -8.87
C TRP A 134 4.43 -12.75 -9.63
N MET A 135 4.89 -13.82 -8.97
CA MET A 135 4.97 -15.15 -9.56
C MET A 135 3.58 -15.68 -9.93
N VAL A 136 2.62 -15.58 -9.01
CA VAL A 136 1.23 -16.00 -9.26
C VAL A 136 0.59 -15.14 -10.34
N ALA A 137 0.74 -13.81 -10.28
CA ALA A 137 0.20 -12.91 -11.31
C ALA A 137 0.77 -13.22 -12.70
N SER A 138 2.10 -13.39 -12.81
CA SER A 138 2.76 -13.70 -14.08
C SER A 138 2.35 -15.07 -14.62
N ALA A 139 2.25 -16.09 -13.74
CA ALA A 139 1.79 -17.42 -14.12
C ALA A 139 0.34 -17.38 -14.63
N MET A 140 -0.56 -16.69 -13.93
CA MET A 140 -1.95 -16.56 -14.35
C MET A 140 -2.07 -15.82 -15.69
N THR A 141 -1.37 -14.70 -15.87
CA THR A 141 -1.34 -13.99 -17.17
C THR A 141 -0.79 -14.89 -18.27
N THR A 142 0.30 -15.62 -18.02
CA THR A 142 0.88 -16.51 -19.04
C THR A 142 -0.11 -17.60 -19.43
N LEU A 143 -0.77 -18.23 -18.46
CA LEU A 143 -1.78 -19.27 -18.72
C LEU A 143 -2.99 -18.71 -19.50
N LEU A 144 -3.39 -17.47 -19.22
CA LEU A 144 -4.47 -16.78 -19.94
C LEU A 144 -4.10 -16.52 -21.41
N TYR A 145 -2.90 -15.98 -21.65
CA TYR A 145 -2.43 -15.64 -23.01
C TYR A 145 -2.01 -16.85 -23.84
N LEU A 146 -1.66 -17.97 -23.19
CA LEU A 146 -1.49 -19.27 -23.85
C LEU A 146 -2.84 -19.97 -24.10
N GLU A 147 -3.96 -19.34 -23.75
CA GLU A 147 -5.32 -19.88 -23.89
C GLU A 147 -5.53 -21.22 -23.15
N ILE A 148 -4.67 -21.53 -22.17
CA ILE A 148 -4.75 -22.76 -21.36
C ILE A 148 -5.90 -22.64 -20.37
N ILE A 149 -6.08 -21.45 -19.77
CA ILE A 149 -7.19 -21.17 -18.87
C ILE A 149 -8.07 -20.06 -19.46
N PRO A 150 -9.41 -20.21 -19.42
CA PRO A 150 -10.30 -19.10 -19.74
C PRO A 150 -10.26 -18.03 -18.63
N LEU A 151 -10.84 -16.87 -18.91
CA LEU A 151 -10.89 -15.72 -17.98
C LEU A 151 -11.65 -16.02 -16.68
N TRP A 152 -12.68 -16.87 -16.71
CA TRP A 152 -13.52 -17.17 -15.55
C TRP A 152 -12.77 -17.75 -14.33
N PRO A 153 -12.00 -18.84 -14.46
CA PRO A 153 -11.15 -19.36 -13.38
C PRO A 153 -10.27 -18.30 -12.74
N MET A 154 -9.72 -17.39 -13.54
CA MET A 154 -8.89 -16.30 -13.07
C MET A 154 -9.66 -15.31 -12.20
N LEU A 155 -10.85 -14.88 -12.64
CA LEU A 155 -11.72 -14.02 -11.84
C LEU A 155 -12.18 -14.73 -10.55
N THR A 156 -12.45 -16.05 -10.61
CA THR A 156 -12.78 -16.85 -9.43
C THR A 156 -11.62 -16.89 -8.44
N ILE A 157 -10.38 -17.08 -8.89
CA ILE A 157 -9.19 -17.07 -8.01
C ILE A 157 -9.05 -15.73 -7.30
N ILE A 158 -9.21 -14.61 -8.03
CA ILE A 158 -9.17 -13.26 -7.44
C ILE A 158 -10.31 -13.08 -6.41
N GLY A 159 -11.53 -13.52 -6.74
CA GLY A 159 -12.67 -13.45 -5.82
C GLY A 159 -12.48 -14.28 -4.55
N VAL A 160 -11.94 -15.49 -4.67
CA VAL A 160 -11.61 -16.37 -3.53
C VAL A 160 -10.51 -15.76 -2.67
N GLN A 161 -9.43 -15.25 -3.28
CA GLN A 161 -8.37 -14.57 -2.55
C GLN A 161 -8.89 -13.33 -1.81
N TRP A 162 -9.77 -12.55 -2.44
CA TRP A 162 -10.41 -11.41 -1.78
C TRP A 162 -11.22 -11.87 -0.56
N ALA A 163 -12.06 -12.91 -0.71
CA ALA A 163 -12.88 -13.44 0.37
C ALA A 163 -12.03 -13.95 1.55
N ILE A 164 -10.95 -14.68 1.27
CA ILE A 164 -9.98 -15.14 2.27
C ILE A 164 -9.36 -13.93 2.99
N SER A 165 -8.95 -12.89 2.24
CA SER A 165 -8.34 -11.69 2.82
C SER A 165 -9.29 -10.98 3.79
N ILE A 166 -10.58 -10.88 3.43
CA ILE A 166 -11.60 -10.30 4.30
C ILE A 166 -11.86 -11.15 5.54
N ALA A 167 -12.00 -12.47 5.37
CA ALA A 167 -12.20 -13.38 6.50
C ALA A 167 -11.04 -13.31 7.50
N LEU A 168 -9.79 -13.31 6.99
CA LEU A 168 -8.60 -13.11 7.82
C LEU A 168 -8.61 -11.76 8.52
N PHE A 169 -8.96 -10.69 7.80
CA PHE A 169 -9.02 -9.35 8.36
C PHE A 169 -10.05 -9.21 9.49
N ILE A 170 -11.22 -9.85 9.35
CA ILE A 170 -12.26 -9.90 10.39
C ILE A 170 -11.79 -10.72 11.60
N ALA A 171 -11.00 -11.78 11.39
CA ALA A 171 -10.47 -12.62 12.47
C ALA A 171 -9.29 -11.97 13.23
N LEU A 172 -8.55 -11.05 12.61
CA LEU A 172 -7.36 -10.42 13.20
C LEU A 172 -7.58 -9.78 14.59
N PRO A 173 -8.65 -9.01 14.84
CA PRO A 173 -8.92 -8.44 16.16
C PRO A 173 -9.08 -9.50 17.25
N GLU A 174 -9.75 -10.62 16.96
CA GLU A 174 -9.93 -11.71 17.92
C GLU A 174 -8.61 -12.43 18.21
N ILE A 175 -7.83 -12.72 17.17
CA ILE A 175 -6.52 -13.36 17.29
C ILE A 175 -5.59 -12.45 18.12
N SER A 176 -5.59 -11.15 17.82
CA SER A 176 -4.81 -10.15 18.54
C SER A 176 -5.22 -10.06 20.02
N ARG A 177 -6.52 -10.12 20.33
CA ARG A 177 -7.00 -10.09 21.73
C ARG A 177 -6.57 -11.34 22.49
N ARG A 178 -6.66 -12.52 21.87
CA ARG A 178 -6.22 -13.79 22.47
C ARG A 178 -4.72 -13.81 22.71
N ALA A 179 -3.92 -13.34 21.75
CA ALA A 179 -2.48 -13.21 21.90
C ALA A 179 -2.11 -12.27 23.06
N TYR A 180 -2.76 -11.10 23.13
CA TYR A 180 -2.56 -10.13 24.21
C TYR A 180 -2.94 -10.68 25.60
N GLN A 181 -4.06 -11.40 25.71
CA GLN A 181 -4.47 -12.00 26.97
C GLN A 181 -3.50 -13.11 27.44
N LYS A 182 -2.98 -13.90 26.50
CA LYS A 182 -1.97 -14.92 26.79
C LYS A 182 -0.69 -14.29 27.35
N GLU A 183 -0.26 -13.18 26.75
CA GLU A 183 0.89 -12.39 27.20
C GLU A 183 0.68 -11.78 28.60
N ILE A 184 -0.47 -11.15 28.87
CA ILE A 184 -0.77 -10.60 30.21
C ILE A 184 -0.76 -11.67 31.30
N LYS A 185 -1.30 -12.86 31.00
CA LYS A 185 -1.39 -13.95 31.98
C LYS A 185 0.00 -14.45 32.39
N ASN A 186 0.95 -14.39 31.46
CA ASN A 186 2.36 -14.64 31.73
C ASN A 186 3.00 -13.38 32.34
N ARG A 187 2.68 -13.06 33.60
CA ARG A 187 3.11 -11.85 34.35
C ARG A 187 4.63 -11.54 34.36
N ALA A 188 5.46 -12.43 33.81
CA ALA A 188 6.90 -12.26 33.67
C ALA A 188 7.32 -11.53 32.37
N THR A 189 6.40 -11.19 31.47
CA THR A 189 6.79 -10.57 30.19
C THR A 189 7.09 -9.08 30.29
N ASP A 190 8.22 -8.77 29.67
CA ASP A 190 8.99 -7.54 29.67
C ASP A 190 8.17 -6.31 29.24
N TYR A 191 8.49 -5.12 29.78
CA TYR A 191 7.82 -3.85 29.44
C TYR A 191 7.82 -3.58 27.92
N LYS A 192 8.82 -4.13 27.21
CA LYS A 192 8.96 -4.12 25.75
C LYS A 192 7.73 -4.68 25.04
N ASN A 193 7.21 -5.84 25.46
CA ASN A 193 6.09 -6.53 24.81
C ASN A 193 4.78 -5.74 24.95
N ARG A 194 4.58 -5.05 26.09
CA ARG A 194 3.40 -4.20 26.32
C ARG A 194 3.41 -2.98 25.41
N TYR A 195 4.54 -2.30 25.28
CA TYR A 195 4.65 -1.14 24.39
C TYR A 195 4.43 -1.53 22.91
N GLN A 196 4.98 -2.67 22.49
CA GLN A 196 4.78 -3.21 21.14
C GLN A 196 3.31 -3.51 20.83
N SER A 197 2.55 -4.01 21.81
CA SER A 197 1.11 -4.24 21.63
C SER A 197 0.36 -2.93 21.33
N VAL A 198 0.73 -1.83 22.00
CA VAL A 198 0.13 -0.50 21.81
C VAL A 198 0.50 0.07 20.44
N GLU A 199 1.75 -0.09 20.01
CA GLU A 199 2.20 0.39 18.69
C GLU A 199 1.60 -0.44 17.54
N ASN A 200 1.43 -1.75 17.74
CA ASN A 200 0.72 -2.62 16.81
C ASN A 200 -0.76 -2.19 16.66
N VAL A 201 -1.44 -1.84 17.74
CA VAL A 201 -2.82 -1.29 17.69
C VAL A 201 -2.87 0.01 16.90
N ARG A 202 -1.93 0.94 17.15
CA ARG A 202 -1.89 2.22 16.43
C ARG A 202 -1.67 2.03 14.93
N THR A 203 -0.76 1.13 14.58
CA THR A 203 -0.47 0.76 13.18
C THR A 203 -1.68 0.06 12.55
N ALA A 204 -2.36 -0.82 13.30
CA ALA A 204 -3.56 -1.51 12.85
C ALA A 204 -4.70 -0.52 12.52
N LEU A 205 -4.90 0.57 13.26
CA LEU A 205 -5.94 1.56 12.94
C LEU A 205 -5.75 2.21 11.57
N VAL A 206 -4.52 2.59 11.22
CA VAL A 206 -4.21 3.17 9.90
C VAL A 206 -4.41 2.11 8.82
N LEU A 207 -3.91 0.91 9.05
CA LEU A 207 -3.99 -0.18 8.09
C LEU A 207 -5.42 -0.68 7.89
N ASN A 208 -6.26 -0.67 8.92
CA ASN A 208 -7.66 -1.10 8.83
C ASN A 208 -8.44 -0.25 7.84
N ARG A 209 -8.22 1.07 7.85
CA ARG A 209 -8.85 1.97 6.88
C ARG A 209 -8.38 1.70 5.45
N LEU A 210 -7.08 1.46 5.28
CA LEU A 210 -6.51 1.11 3.97
C LEU A 210 -7.06 -0.24 3.47
N VAL A 211 -7.04 -1.27 4.31
CA VAL A 211 -7.49 -2.62 3.97
C VAL A 211 -8.98 -2.63 3.60
N LEU A 212 -9.83 -1.94 4.38
CA LEU A 212 -11.26 -1.81 4.06
C LEU A 212 -11.47 -1.09 2.73
N PHE A 213 -10.73 -0.01 2.49
CA PHE A 213 -10.79 0.73 1.22
C PHE A 213 -10.35 -0.13 0.04
N LEU A 214 -9.23 -0.85 0.16
CA LEU A 214 -8.73 -1.76 -0.87
C LEU A 214 -9.71 -2.90 -1.14
N ALA A 215 -10.33 -3.45 -0.10
CA ALA A 215 -11.33 -4.50 -0.25
C ALA A 215 -12.58 -4.03 -0.99
N ALA A 216 -13.12 -2.86 -0.64
CA ALA A 216 -14.26 -2.27 -1.33
C ALA A 216 -13.91 -1.93 -2.79
N SER A 217 -12.73 -1.34 -3.01
CA SER A 217 -12.24 -0.98 -4.34
C SER A 217 -12.05 -2.21 -5.22
N LEU A 218 -11.48 -3.29 -4.69
CA LEU A 218 -11.24 -4.52 -5.44
C LEU A 218 -12.55 -5.20 -5.86
N VAL A 219 -13.55 -5.30 -4.98
CA VAL A 219 -14.88 -5.84 -5.35
C VAL A 219 -15.52 -4.98 -6.43
N PHE A 220 -15.46 -3.66 -6.28
CA PHE A 220 -16.04 -2.75 -7.24
C PHE A 220 -15.36 -2.88 -8.62
N GLN A 221 -14.03 -2.92 -8.65
CA GLN A 221 -13.25 -3.14 -9.86
C GLN A 221 -13.54 -4.50 -10.51
N LEU A 222 -13.57 -5.58 -9.71
CA LEU A 222 -13.87 -6.93 -10.17
C LEU A 222 -15.28 -7.02 -10.77
N THR A 223 -16.26 -6.41 -10.10
CA THR A 223 -17.65 -6.35 -10.57
C THR A 223 -17.74 -5.59 -11.89
N LEU A 224 -17.13 -4.40 -11.96
CA LEU A 224 -17.14 -3.58 -13.17
C LEU A 224 -16.46 -4.30 -14.34
N TYR A 225 -15.32 -4.94 -14.11
CA TYR A 225 -14.60 -5.71 -15.12
C TYR A 225 -15.43 -6.89 -15.63
N THR A 226 -16.07 -7.63 -14.72
CA THR A 226 -16.94 -8.76 -15.06
C THR A 226 -18.16 -8.28 -15.88
N LEU A 227 -18.80 -7.19 -15.47
CA LEU A 227 -19.93 -6.60 -16.20
C LEU A 227 -19.49 -6.12 -17.60
N SER A 228 -18.37 -5.43 -17.69
CA SER A 228 -17.79 -4.92 -18.95
C SER A 228 -17.50 -6.05 -19.94
N TRP A 229 -17.02 -7.20 -19.46
CA TRP A 229 -16.66 -8.31 -20.33
C TRP A 229 -17.84 -9.20 -20.72
N PHE A 230 -18.77 -9.48 -19.79
CA PHE A 230 -19.81 -10.50 -20.00
C PHE A 230 -21.22 -9.97 -20.22
N VAL A 231 -21.53 -8.76 -19.71
CA VAL A 231 -22.90 -8.24 -19.69
C VAL A 231 -23.08 -7.08 -20.68
N ILE A 232 -22.09 -6.19 -20.76
CA ILE A 232 -22.21 -4.96 -21.54
C ILE A 232 -21.89 -5.24 -23.02
N PRO A 233 -22.78 -4.85 -23.95
CA PRO A 233 -22.53 -5.01 -25.38
C PRO A 233 -21.27 -4.27 -25.83
N LYS A 234 -20.54 -4.85 -26.79
CA LYS A 234 -19.27 -4.30 -27.30
C LYS A 234 -19.37 -2.85 -27.80
N ASP A 235 -20.54 -2.44 -28.30
CA ASP A 235 -20.76 -1.07 -28.78
C ASP A 235 -20.84 -0.02 -27.65
N ILE A 236 -21.20 -0.44 -26.43
CA ILE A 236 -21.34 0.42 -25.24
C ILE A 236 -20.13 0.28 -24.30
N ASN A 237 -19.33 -0.77 -24.49
CA ASN A 237 -18.18 -1.07 -23.65
C ASN A 237 -17.05 0.00 -23.65
N PRO A 238 -16.74 0.73 -24.74
CA PRO A 238 -15.62 1.66 -24.77
C PRO A 238 -15.59 2.69 -23.62
N PRO A 239 -16.67 3.45 -23.34
CA PRO A 239 -16.66 4.39 -22.21
C PRO A 239 -16.53 3.70 -20.85
N VAL A 240 -17.10 2.49 -20.69
CA VAL A 240 -17.01 1.71 -19.45
C VAL A 240 -15.58 1.24 -19.20
N ASN A 241 -14.89 0.79 -20.26
CA ASN A 241 -13.48 0.41 -20.18
C ASN A 241 -12.61 1.62 -19.81
N GLN A 242 -12.85 2.79 -20.41
CA GLN A 242 -12.14 4.02 -20.01
C GLN A 242 -12.39 4.38 -18.54
N PHE A 243 -13.63 4.24 -18.06
CA PHE A 243 -13.95 4.44 -16.64
C PHE A 243 -13.23 3.43 -15.73
N PHE A 244 -13.11 2.17 -16.14
CA PHE A 244 -12.32 1.17 -15.42
C PHE A 244 -10.84 1.59 -15.29
N HIS A 245 -10.23 2.10 -16.37
CA HIS A 245 -8.87 2.65 -16.32
C HIS A 245 -8.74 3.85 -15.37
N VAL A 246 -9.74 4.73 -15.31
CA VAL A 246 -9.81 5.84 -14.35
C VAL A 246 -9.78 5.29 -12.91
N LEU A 247 -10.62 4.30 -12.60
CA LEU A 247 -10.67 3.70 -11.27
C LEU A 247 -9.33 3.07 -10.88
N ASN A 248 -8.65 2.39 -11.79
CA ASN A 248 -7.33 1.81 -11.53
C ASN A 248 -6.24 2.86 -11.24
N ALA A 249 -6.42 4.11 -11.67
CA ALA A 249 -5.51 5.21 -11.33
C ALA A 249 -5.91 5.92 -10.02
N VAL A 250 -7.21 6.03 -9.76
CA VAL A 250 -7.75 6.70 -8.56
C VAL A 250 -7.54 5.85 -7.30
N THR A 251 -7.78 4.54 -7.37
CA THR A 251 -7.63 3.60 -6.23
C THR A 251 -6.27 3.73 -5.52
N PRO A 252 -5.11 3.56 -6.20
CA PRO A 252 -3.82 3.71 -5.55
C PRO A 252 -3.55 5.14 -5.07
N SER A 253 -4.08 6.16 -5.74
CA SER A 253 -3.94 7.55 -5.32
C SER A 253 -4.60 7.77 -3.96
N ILE A 254 -5.85 7.34 -3.81
CA ILE A 254 -6.58 7.40 -2.54
C ILE A 254 -5.90 6.53 -1.48
N GLY A 255 -5.45 5.33 -1.84
CA GLY A 255 -4.70 4.44 -0.93
C GLY A 255 -3.44 5.11 -0.35
N CYS A 256 -2.64 5.75 -1.20
CA CYS A 256 -1.46 6.50 -0.78
C CYS A 256 -1.82 7.66 0.16
N LEU A 257 -2.84 8.45 -0.19
CA LEU A 257 -3.31 9.56 0.63
C LEU A 257 -3.85 9.09 1.99
N LEU A 258 -4.61 7.99 2.02
CA LEU A 258 -5.10 7.39 3.26
C LEU A 258 -3.94 7.05 4.21
N VAL A 259 -2.86 6.45 3.71
CA VAL A 259 -1.70 6.14 4.55
C VAL A 259 -1.01 7.41 5.07
N LEU A 260 -0.83 8.42 4.21
CA LEU A 260 -0.18 9.68 4.60
C LEU A 260 -0.99 10.48 5.62
N PHE A 261 -2.30 10.58 5.44
CA PHE A 261 -3.17 11.40 6.29
C PHE A 261 -3.53 10.73 7.61
N ASN A 262 -3.70 9.41 7.62
CA ASN A 262 -4.06 8.68 8.84
C ASN A 262 -2.86 8.51 9.78
N HIS A 263 -1.61 8.55 9.28
CA HIS A 263 -0.44 8.43 10.13
C HIS A 263 0.06 9.82 10.61
N PRO A 264 0.03 10.16 11.92
CA PRO A 264 0.35 11.51 12.41
C PRO A 264 1.76 11.99 12.04
N SER A 265 2.75 11.11 12.09
CA SER A 265 4.15 11.43 11.73
C SER A 265 4.34 11.71 10.24
N LEU A 266 3.53 11.09 9.37
CA LEU A 266 3.59 11.31 7.92
C LEU A 266 2.83 12.58 7.55
N ARG A 267 1.62 12.76 8.12
CA ARG A 267 0.78 13.95 7.94
C ARG A 267 1.53 15.26 8.25
N ARG A 268 2.29 15.32 9.36
CA ARG A 268 3.06 16.51 9.74
C ARG A 268 4.09 16.94 8.68
N ARG A 269 4.59 16.02 7.85
CA ARG A 269 5.63 16.32 6.84
C ARG A 269 5.09 16.68 5.47
N LEU A 270 3.83 16.38 5.18
CA LEU A 270 3.20 16.75 3.92
C LEU A 270 3.37 18.25 3.58
N PRO A 271 3.07 19.21 4.49
CA PRO A 271 3.27 20.63 4.20
C PRO A 271 4.74 21.02 4.06
N HIS A 272 5.66 20.37 4.78
CA HIS A 272 7.09 20.68 4.70
C HIS A 272 7.69 20.33 3.35
N ILE A 273 7.24 19.27 2.69
CA ILE A 273 7.71 18.94 1.33
C ILE A 273 7.20 19.94 0.31
N MET A 274 5.95 20.38 0.45
CA MET A 274 5.39 21.43 -0.40
C MET A 274 6.07 22.79 -0.18
N LYS A 275 6.59 23.06 1.02
CA LYS A 275 7.34 24.29 1.37
C LYS A 275 8.87 24.14 1.29
N SER A 276 9.39 22.99 0.86
CA SER A 276 10.80 22.59 1.08
C SER A 276 11.85 23.35 0.25
N ARG A 277 11.48 24.18 -0.74
CA ARG A 277 12.49 25.00 -1.43
C ARG A 277 12.91 26.21 -0.60
N VAL A 278 12.03 26.77 0.22
CA VAL A 278 12.33 27.98 1.03
C VAL A 278 13.00 27.61 2.36
N TYR A 279 12.62 26.49 2.97
CA TYR A 279 13.17 26.08 4.28
C TYR A 279 14.51 25.33 4.23
N ALA A 280 14.92 24.82 3.07
CA ALA A 280 16.21 24.13 2.95
C ALA A 280 17.39 25.10 2.99
N GLU A 281 17.19 26.34 2.55
CA GLU A 281 18.15 27.44 2.73
C GLU A 281 18.15 27.93 4.18
N GLU A 282 16.99 28.20 4.79
CA GLU A 282 16.92 28.67 6.18
C GLU A 282 17.48 27.67 7.22
N ILE A 283 17.35 26.35 7.01
CA ILE A 283 17.93 25.35 7.94
C ILE A 283 19.44 25.21 7.71
N SER A 284 19.96 25.46 6.51
CA SER A 284 21.40 25.52 6.26
C SER A 284 22.03 26.73 6.96
N ASP A 285 21.31 27.86 7.00
CA ASP A 285 21.76 29.08 7.65
C ASP A 285 21.61 29.01 9.18
N ALA A 286 20.48 28.49 9.69
CA ALA A 286 20.28 28.30 11.14
C ALA A 286 21.23 27.25 11.75
N LYS A 287 21.65 26.23 10.99
CA LYS A 287 22.60 25.22 11.48
C LYS A 287 24.04 25.75 11.55
N LYS A 288 24.36 26.85 10.87
CA LYS A 288 25.60 27.61 11.12
C LYS A 288 25.54 28.40 12.43
N GLU A 289 24.36 28.83 12.87
CA GLU A 289 24.20 29.61 14.11
C GLU A 289 24.00 28.76 15.39
N THR A 290 23.50 27.53 15.30
CA THR A 290 23.11 26.75 16.50
C THR A 290 24.20 25.81 17.06
N THR A 291 25.46 25.93 16.64
CA THR A 291 26.57 25.13 17.23
C THR A 291 27.04 25.71 18.58
N THR A 292 26.39 26.77 19.07
CA THR A 292 26.73 27.45 20.33
C THR A 292 25.47 27.76 21.14
N SER A 293 24.80 26.75 21.72
CA SER A 293 24.10 26.86 23.03
C SER A 293 23.29 25.61 23.41
N SER A 294 23.82 24.90 24.42
CA SER A 294 23.19 24.49 25.69
C SER A 294 21.70 24.07 25.78
N SER A 295 21.51 22.98 26.53
CA SER A 295 20.32 22.34 27.10
C SER A 295 19.14 23.23 27.54
N CYS A 296 17.90 22.74 27.43
CA CYS A 296 17.06 22.32 28.57
C CYS A 296 15.66 21.79 28.15
N ASN A 297 15.15 20.82 28.91
CA ASN A 297 13.75 20.40 29.13
C ASN A 297 12.77 20.31 27.94
N ARG A 298 12.43 19.06 27.57
CA ARG A 298 11.25 18.75 26.74
C ARG A 298 10.12 18.17 27.59
N PRO A 299 8.85 18.52 27.31
CA PRO A 299 7.71 18.04 28.09
C PRO A 299 7.47 16.53 27.86
N SER A 300 7.13 15.83 28.93
CA SER A 300 6.76 14.42 28.93
C SER A 300 5.49 14.20 28.13
N VAL A 301 5.54 13.33 27.13
CA VAL A 301 4.37 12.97 26.31
C VAL A 301 3.63 11.84 27.02
N GLN A 302 2.52 12.17 27.68
CA GLN A 302 1.62 11.17 28.26
C GLN A 302 0.93 10.37 27.16
N VAL A 303 1.09 9.04 27.18
CA VAL A 303 0.41 8.12 26.26
C VAL A 303 -0.70 7.42 27.04
N ARG A 304 -1.95 7.51 26.57
CA ARG A 304 -3.09 6.79 27.17
C ARG A 304 -3.30 5.43 26.50
N SER A 305 -3.63 4.43 27.30
CA SER A 305 -4.05 3.10 26.83
C SER A 305 -5.47 3.11 26.26
N LEU A 306 -5.85 2.03 25.56
CA LEU A 306 -7.20 1.82 24.99
C LEU A 306 -8.33 1.85 26.03
N SER A 307 -8.04 1.58 27.30
CA SER A 307 -9.00 1.62 28.42
C SER A 307 -9.07 2.99 29.09
N GLY A 308 -8.40 4.02 28.55
CA GLY A 308 -8.35 5.36 29.13
C GLY A 308 -7.38 5.50 30.32
N GLN A 309 -6.71 4.43 30.72
CA GLN A 309 -5.67 4.49 31.75
C GLN A 309 -4.44 5.22 31.24
N GLU A 310 -3.97 6.18 32.01
CA GLU A 310 -2.71 6.88 31.77
C GLU A 310 -1.56 5.90 32.01
N LEU A 311 -0.85 5.56 30.93
CA LEU A 311 0.40 4.85 31.05
C LEU A 311 1.45 5.91 31.37
N VAL A 312 1.74 6.07 32.67
CA VAL A 312 2.90 6.84 33.12
C VAL A 312 4.13 6.02 32.72
N VAL A 313 4.65 6.30 31.53
CA VAL A 313 5.92 5.72 31.09
C VAL A 313 7.01 6.78 31.23
N PRO A 314 8.04 6.56 32.06
CA PRO A 314 9.13 7.51 32.26
C PRO A 314 9.77 7.86 30.93
N THR A 315 9.74 9.15 30.57
CA THR A 315 10.18 9.62 29.25
C THR A 315 11.69 9.64 29.11
N GLU A 316 12.40 9.56 30.23
CA GLU A 316 13.86 9.71 30.34
C GLU A 316 14.64 8.54 29.73
N ASN A 317 14.03 7.35 29.60
CA ASN A 317 14.70 6.17 29.02
C ASN A 317 14.04 5.65 27.73
N HIS A 318 12.99 6.33 27.24
CA HIS A 318 12.06 5.76 26.27
C HIS A 318 12.60 5.71 24.84
N ARG A 319 13.38 6.75 24.48
CA ARG A 319 14.00 6.87 23.17
C ARG A 319 15.36 6.17 23.18
N ASP A 320 16.12 6.36 24.25
CA ASP A 320 17.50 5.89 24.30
C ASP A 320 17.56 4.37 24.53
N ALA A 321 16.76 3.75 25.42
CA ALA A 321 16.79 2.29 25.55
C ALA A 321 16.32 1.53 24.28
N TYR A 322 15.28 2.03 23.59
CA TYR A 322 14.77 1.38 22.39
C TYR A 322 15.65 1.66 21.17
N PHE A 323 16.03 2.92 20.93
CA PHE A 323 16.88 3.26 19.80
C PHE A 323 18.34 2.90 20.01
N ASP A 324 18.87 2.83 21.24
CA ASP A 324 20.24 2.37 21.50
C ASP A 324 20.36 0.86 21.28
N SER A 325 19.32 0.06 21.58
CA SER A 325 19.32 -1.35 21.17
C SER A 325 19.32 -1.49 19.64
N TYR A 326 18.59 -0.62 18.93
CA TYR A 326 18.62 -0.57 17.47
C TYR A 326 19.93 0.01 16.92
N ARG A 327 20.56 0.97 17.61
CA ARG A 327 21.86 1.58 17.25
C ARG A 327 22.99 0.59 17.44
N GLN A 328 22.96 -0.19 18.52
CA GLN A 328 23.90 -1.27 18.79
C GLN A 328 23.71 -2.45 17.84
N GLN A 329 22.51 -2.68 17.32
CA GLN A 329 22.26 -3.69 16.28
C GLN A 329 22.61 -3.22 14.86
N TRP A 330 22.79 -1.89 14.65
CA TRP A 330 23.09 -1.28 13.35
C TRP A 330 24.52 -0.75 13.18
N ASN A 331 25.27 -0.55 14.27
CA ASN A 331 26.72 -0.38 14.25
C ASN A 331 27.42 -1.75 14.20
#